data_AF-A0A4Z2DMI0-F1
#
_entry.id   AF-A0A4Z2DMI0-F1
#
_cell.length_a   1.000
_cell.length_b   1.000
_cell.length_c   1.000
_cell.angle_alpha   90.00
_cell.angle_beta   90.00
_cell.angle_gamma   90.00
#
_symmetry.space_group_name_H-M   'P 1'
#
loop_
_entity.id
_entity.type
_entity.pdbx_description
1 polymer ?
#
loop_
_entity_poly.entity_id
_entity_poly.type
_entity_poly.pdbx_seq_one_letter_code
_entity_poly.pdbx_strand_id
1 'polypeptide(L)'
;MEYLSPLSSSLYIMQNAEHICENSDCPFNLNCWANQELTPSATDERSIEWIFVTSLLNFSFWSNSLVNFEVLFRNKTYTGYWALCAAINRALDEGPDILNPKVYQSMTVEQLRHIFRSHTAESIPLFDERLNTLKDAGKTLLEHFNGSFKNALFSCDNSAAKLLKLLCDYFPSFRDYALYKGKQVSFLKRAQILVGDMWLCFEGKGFGFFYDIEQITAFADYRVPQVLNYFGVIEYSKDLTTRILNGEEIANGSELEVEIRAATISAVHVSDFFNLCLHCISRRL
;
A
#
# COMPACT_ATOMS: atom_id res chain seq x y z
N MET A 1 -11.92 -4.14 19.38
CA MET A 1 -10.46 -4.31 19.22
C MET A 1 -9.84 -3.00 19.65
N GLU A 2 -8.99 -3.02 20.68
CA GLU A 2 -8.55 -1.81 21.37
C GLU A 2 -7.28 -1.22 20.73
N TYR A 3 -7.31 -1.02 19.41
CA TYR A 3 -6.29 -0.26 18.68
C TYR A 3 -6.91 1.01 18.10
N LEU A 4 -6.12 2.08 18.01
CA LEU A 4 -6.56 3.33 17.39
C LEU A 4 -6.68 3.19 15.87
N SER A 5 -7.66 3.86 15.26
CA SER A 5 -7.72 3.97 13.78
C SER A 5 -6.45 4.61 13.21
N PRO A 6 -6.14 4.48 11.90
CA PRO A 6 -4.90 5.02 11.35
C PRO A 6 -4.67 6.51 11.61
N LEU A 7 -5.71 7.34 11.42
CA LEU A 7 -5.62 8.77 11.73
C LEU A 7 -5.47 9.03 13.24
N SER A 8 -6.28 8.37 14.08
CA SER A 8 -6.18 8.54 15.53
C SER A 8 -4.82 8.08 16.08
N SER A 9 -4.26 7.03 15.48
CA SER A 9 -2.91 6.53 15.79
C SER A 9 -1.87 7.58 15.49
N SER A 10 -1.90 8.12 14.27
CA SER A 10 -0.98 9.17 13.83
C SER A 10 -1.04 10.40 14.74
N LEU A 11 -2.24 10.92 15.03
CA LEU A 11 -2.41 12.06 15.93
C LEU A 11 -1.89 11.78 17.35
N TYR A 12 -2.15 10.59 17.88
CA TYR A 12 -1.63 10.20 19.20
C TYR A 12 -0.10 10.13 19.21
N ILE A 13 0.51 9.52 18.17
CA ILE A 13 1.96 9.41 18.07
C ILE A 13 2.58 10.81 17.96
N MET A 14 2.07 11.67 17.07
CA MET A 14 2.63 13.00 16.85
C MET A 14 2.53 13.92 18.08
N GLN A 15 1.48 13.78 18.91
CA GLN A 15 1.40 14.48 20.19
C GLN A 15 2.48 14.08 21.20
N ASN A 16 3.10 12.90 21.01
CA ASN A 16 4.07 12.32 21.92
C ASN A 16 5.44 12.09 21.25
N ALA A 17 5.62 12.52 20.00
CA ALA A 17 6.83 12.26 19.23
C ALA A 17 8.03 13.05 19.77
N GLU A 18 9.20 12.42 19.77
CA GLU A 18 10.44 13.03 20.26
C GLU A 18 11.47 13.26 19.13
N HIS A 19 11.30 12.56 18.00
CA HIS A 19 12.30 12.55 16.93
C HIS A 19 11.84 13.26 15.65
N ILE A 20 10.57 13.65 15.56
CA ILE A 20 9.98 14.25 14.36
C ILE A 20 8.99 15.34 14.74
N CYS A 21 9.03 16.46 14.03
CA CYS A 21 8.02 17.51 14.13
C CYS A 21 7.47 17.88 12.74
N GLU A 22 6.28 18.48 12.75
CA GLU A 22 5.63 19.02 11.56
C GLU A 22 5.88 20.52 11.47
N ASN A 23 6.06 21.02 10.25
CA ASN A 23 6.17 22.44 9.98
C ASN A 23 4.92 22.92 9.22
N SER A 24 4.07 23.70 9.89
CA SER A 24 2.82 24.20 9.35
C SER A 24 2.98 25.29 8.28
N ASP A 25 4.18 25.86 8.14
CA ASP A 25 4.41 27.06 7.32
C ASP A 25 4.89 26.73 5.90
N CYS A 26 4.85 25.45 5.49
CA CYS A 26 5.30 25.03 4.17
C CYS A 26 4.18 25.14 3.11
N PRO A 27 4.31 26.00 2.07
CA PRO A 27 3.35 26.10 0.99
C PRO A 27 3.53 24.95 0.00
N PHE A 28 3.08 23.74 0.36
CA PHE A 28 3.17 22.57 -0.49
C PHE A 28 1.89 22.38 -1.31
N ASN A 29 2.00 22.46 -2.65
CA ASN A 29 0.88 22.26 -3.59
C ASN A 29 1.19 21.07 -4.51
N LEU A 30 0.48 19.95 -4.35
CA LEU A 30 0.60 18.77 -5.20
C LEU A 30 -0.38 18.81 -6.39
N ASN A 31 -0.15 19.65 -7.38
CA ASN A 31 -0.81 19.47 -8.67
C ASN A 31 0.03 18.56 -9.57
N CYS A 32 0.05 17.25 -9.30
CA CYS A 32 0.58 16.22 -10.20
C CYS A 32 -0.12 14.89 -9.87
N TRP A 33 0.02 13.90 -10.76
CA TRP A 33 -0.50 12.53 -10.66
C TRP A 33 -1.95 12.37 -11.11
N ALA A 34 -2.12 12.10 -12.40
CA ALA A 34 -3.19 11.30 -12.95
C ALA A 34 -2.75 10.71 -14.30
N ASN A 35 -3.29 9.52 -14.63
CA ASN A 35 -2.92 8.57 -15.68
C ASN A 35 -1.73 7.64 -15.37
N GLN A 36 -2.11 6.46 -14.91
CA GLN A 36 -1.25 5.35 -14.53
C GLN A 36 -1.40 4.23 -15.57
N GLU A 37 -0.45 4.09 -16.49
CA GLU A 37 -0.53 3.21 -17.69
C GLU A 37 -0.81 1.72 -17.38
N LEU A 38 -0.39 1.24 -16.20
CA LEU A 38 -0.41 -0.17 -15.85
C LEU A 38 -1.54 -0.59 -14.89
N THR A 39 -2.34 0.36 -14.40
CA THR A 39 -3.50 0.04 -13.55
C THR A 39 -4.73 -0.25 -14.42
N PRO A 40 -5.73 -1.02 -13.92
CA PRO A 40 -6.92 -1.32 -14.68
C PRO A 40 -7.64 -0.04 -15.13
N SER A 41 -7.88 0.08 -16.43
CA SER A 41 -8.66 1.17 -17.01
C SER A 41 -10.14 0.82 -17.16
N ALA A 42 -10.46 -0.47 -17.15
CA ALA A 42 -11.82 -1.01 -17.15
C ALA A 42 -12.40 -1.03 -15.74
N THR A 43 -13.72 -0.88 -15.63
CA THR A 43 -14.48 -0.91 -14.37
C THR A 43 -15.26 -2.21 -14.26
N ASP A 44 -14.54 -3.34 -14.27
CA ASP A 44 -15.11 -4.69 -14.26
C ASP A 44 -14.67 -5.52 -13.03
N GLU A 45 -15.22 -6.73 -12.91
CA GLU A 45 -14.90 -7.64 -11.81
C GLU A 45 -13.42 -8.06 -11.78
N ARG A 46 -12.77 -8.11 -12.95
CA ARG A 46 -11.33 -8.43 -13.04
C ARG A 46 -10.47 -7.35 -12.40
N SER A 47 -10.91 -6.11 -12.49
CA SER A 47 -10.22 -4.97 -11.89
C SER A 47 -10.23 -5.06 -10.36
N ILE A 48 -11.30 -5.60 -9.76
CA ILE A 48 -11.38 -5.87 -8.31
C ILE A 48 -10.30 -6.89 -7.90
N GLU A 49 -10.20 -8.02 -8.61
CA GLU A 49 -9.21 -9.04 -8.28
C GLU A 49 -7.78 -8.55 -8.54
N TRP A 50 -7.57 -7.73 -9.57
CA TRP A 50 -6.27 -7.09 -9.83
C TRP A 50 -5.84 -6.16 -8.70
N ILE A 51 -6.74 -5.27 -8.25
CA ILE A 51 -6.44 -4.34 -7.14
C ILE A 51 -6.18 -5.12 -5.86
N PHE A 52 -6.92 -6.20 -5.59
CA PHE A 52 -6.67 -7.05 -4.44
C PHE A 52 -5.27 -7.66 -4.48
N VAL A 53 -4.89 -8.32 -5.59
CA VAL A 53 -3.58 -8.98 -5.73
C VAL A 53 -2.43 -7.98 -5.68
N THR A 54 -2.55 -6.83 -6.34
CA THR A 54 -1.47 -5.82 -6.29
C THR A 54 -1.37 -5.17 -4.91
N SER A 55 -2.48 -4.87 -4.24
CA SER A 55 -2.48 -4.34 -2.87
C SER A 55 -1.86 -5.33 -1.89
N LEU A 56 -2.16 -6.62 -2.04
CA LEU A 56 -1.59 -7.72 -1.25
C LEU A 56 -0.06 -7.74 -1.35
N LEU A 57 0.48 -7.47 -2.55
CA LEU A 57 1.90 -7.52 -2.88
C LEU A 57 2.61 -6.15 -2.80
N ASN A 58 1.90 -5.08 -2.42
CA ASN A 58 2.40 -3.70 -2.38
C ASN A 58 3.18 -3.39 -1.09
N PHE A 59 4.28 -4.11 -0.91
CA PHE A 59 5.26 -3.91 0.16
C PHE A 59 6.67 -3.86 -0.41
N SER A 60 7.68 -3.64 0.44
CA SER A 60 9.04 -3.22 0.06
C SER A 60 9.52 -3.78 -1.28
N PHE A 61 9.91 -2.86 -2.16
CA PHE A 61 10.61 -3.13 -3.42
C PHE A 61 12.08 -2.71 -3.34
N TRP A 62 12.54 -2.32 -2.16
CA TRP A 62 13.91 -1.96 -1.90
C TRP A 62 14.76 -3.21 -1.69
N SER A 63 15.96 -3.20 -2.23
CA SER A 63 17.00 -4.17 -1.87
C SER A 63 18.32 -3.46 -1.59
N ASN A 64 19.22 -4.13 -0.88
CA ASN A 64 20.56 -3.63 -0.58
C ASN A 64 21.52 -3.80 -1.77
N SER A 65 20.99 -4.00 -2.98
CA SER A 65 21.73 -4.19 -4.21
C SER A 65 21.96 -2.86 -4.91
N LEU A 66 23.05 -2.76 -5.68
CA LEU A 66 23.30 -1.61 -6.55
C LEU A 66 22.40 -1.59 -7.78
N VAL A 67 21.74 -2.71 -8.08
CA VAL A 67 20.82 -2.88 -9.21
C VAL A 67 19.42 -3.16 -8.69
N ASN A 68 18.43 -2.51 -9.29
CA ASN A 68 17.04 -2.67 -8.88
C ASN A 68 16.44 -3.94 -9.47
N PHE A 69 15.39 -4.45 -8.83
CA PHE A 69 14.43 -5.34 -9.48
C PHE A 69 13.70 -4.55 -10.58
N GLU A 70 13.77 -5.04 -11.82
CA GLU A 70 13.16 -4.39 -12.98
C GLU A 70 12.34 -5.36 -13.81
N VAL A 71 11.28 -4.87 -14.45
CA VAL A 71 10.42 -5.67 -15.31
C VAL A 71 10.31 -5.00 -16.68
N LEU A 72 10.79 -5.68 -17.72
CA LEU A 72 10.53 -5.33 -19.10
C LEU A 72 9.12 -5.82 -19.48
N PHE A 73 8.25 -4.89 -19.86
CA PHE A 73 6.89 -5.15 -20.31
C PHE A 73 6.53 -4.19 -21.45
N ARG A 74 6.08 -4.74 -22.59
CA ARG A 74 5.71 -3.97 -23.80
C ARG A 74 6.76 -2.94 -24.22
N ASN A 75 8.03 -3.37 -24.29
CA ASN A 75 9.20 -2.56 -24.66
C ASN A 75 9.54 -1.40 -23.71
N LYS A 76 9.00 -1.41 -22.49
CA LYS A 76 9.33 -0.44 -21.44
C LYS A 76 9.75 -1.14 -20.16
N THR A 77 10.78 -0.62 -19.52
CA THR A 77 11.31 -1.14 -18.25
C THR A 77 10.70 -0.38 -17.09
N TYR A 78 10.23 -1.11 -16.08
CA TYR A 78 9.57 -0.57 -14.90
C TYR A 78 10.33 -0.97 -13.62
N THR A 79 10.28 -0.12 -12.61
CA THR A 79 10.92 -0.31 -11.29
C THR A 79 9.92 -0.08 -10.15
N GLY A 80 10.25 -0.52 -8.93
CA GLY A 80 9.40 -0.33 -7.75
C GLY A 80 8.00 -0.91 -7.90
N TYR A 81 6.97 -0.19 -7.43
CA TYR A 81 5.57 -0.59 -7.58
C TYR A 81 5.15 -0.83 -9.04
N TRP A 82 5.73 -0.09 -9.98
CA TRP A 82 5.45 -0.27 -11.41
C TRP A 82 6.00 -1.57 -11.96
N ALA A 83 7.13 -2.05 -11.44
CA ALA A 83 7.64 -3.37 -11.78
C ALA A 83 6.68 -4.48 -11.33
N LEU A 84 6.06 -4.35 -10.15
CA LEU A 84 5.01 -5.26 -9.70
C LEU A 84 3.84 -5.26 -10.67
N CYS A 85 3.28 -4.09 -11.01
CA CYS A 85 2.16 -3.97 -11.95
C CYS A 85 2.51 -4.58 -13.32
N ALA A 86 3.71 -4.29 -13.83
CA ALA A 86 4.20 -4.83 -15.08
C ALA A 86 4.34 -6.36 -15.03
N ALA A 87 4.80 -6.94 -13.92
CA ALA A 87 4.91 -8.39 -13.76
C ALA A 87 3.54 -9.08 -13.72
N ILE A 88 2.56 -8.48 -13.01
CA ILE A 88 1.18 -8.99 -12.98
C ILE A 88 0.57 -8.95 -14.38
N ASN A 89 0.66 -7.81 -15.08
CA ASN A 89 0.10 -7.67 -16.42
C ASN A 89 0.80 -8.59 -17.43
N ARG A 90 2.12 -8.76 -17.32
CA ARG A 90 2.88 -9.71 -18.14
C ARG A 90 2.44 -11.15 -17.89
N ALA A 91 2.20 -11.55 -16.64
CA ALA A 91 1.70 -12.89 -16.34
C ALA A 91 0.31 -13.14 -16.95
N LEU A 92 -0.56 -12.13 -16.95
CA LEU A 92 -1.87 -12.22 -17.59
C LEU A 92 -1.76 -12.32 -19.13
N ASP A 93 -0.84 -11.58 -19.74
CA ASP A 93 -0.56 -11.67 -21.19
C ASP A 93 0.06 -13.04 -21.57
N GLU A 94 0.82 -13.67 -20.66
CA GLU A 94 1.53 -14.95 -20.89
C GLU A 94 0.71 -16.19 -20.53
N GLY A 95 -0.44 -16.02 -19.87
CA GLY A 95 -1.41 -17.10 -19.59
C GLY A 95 -1.64 -17.47 -18.12
N PRO A 96 -0.65 -17.40 -17.21
CA PRO A 96 -0.93 -17.61 -15.78
C PRO A 96 -1.92 -16.60 -15.23
N ASP A 97 -3.12 -17.07 -14.88
CA ASP A 97 -4.15 -16.23 -14.26
C ASP A 97 -3.83 -15.99 -12.77
N ILE A 98 -2.85 -15.11 -12.51
CA ILE A 98 -2.43 -14.72 -11.17
C ILE A 98 -3.51 -13.95 -10.38
N LEU A 99 -4.65 -13.64 -11.00
CA LEU A 99 -5.81 -13.06 -10.29
C LEU A 99 -6.77 -14.13 -9.76
N ASN A 100 -6.59 -15.39 -10.12
CA ASN A 100 -7.46 -16.48 -9.69
C ASN A 100 -6.95 -17.13 -8.39
N PRO A 101 -7.74 -17.11 -7.29
CA PRO A 101 -7.34 -17.70 -6.01
C PRO A 101 -6.92 -19.16 -6.07
N LYS A 102 -7.52 -19.96 -6.97
CA LYS A 102 -7.12 -21.35 -7.17
C LYS A 102 -5.70 -21.46 -7.72
N VAL A 103 -5.32 -20.56 -8.61
CA VAL A 103 -3.98 -20.54 -9.22
C VAL A 103 -2.94 -20.16 -8.19
N TYR A 104 -3.14 -19.05 -7.47
CA TYR A 104 -2.13 -18.56 -6.54
C TYR A 104 -2.10 -19.28 -5.19
N GLN A 105 -3.17 -19.98 -4.80
CA GLN A 105 -3.16 -20.89 -3.65
C GLN A 105 -2.27 -22.13 -3.87
N SER A 106 -2.23 -22.67 -5.10
CA SER A 106 -1.42 -23.84 -5.45
C SER A 106 -0.10 -23.48 -6.14
N MET A 107 0.29 -22.20 -6.16
CA MET A 107 1.44 -21.75 -6.94
C MET A 107 2.76 -22.32 -6.44
N THR A 108 3.60 -22.81 -7.36
CA THR A 108 4.94 -23.28 -7.03
C THR A 108 5.95 -22.13 -6.99
N VAL A 109 7.11 -22.37 -6.38
CA VAL A 109 8.23 -21.42 -6.36
C VAL A 109 8.66 -21.07 -7.79
N GLU A 110 8.70 -22.05 -8.69
CA GLU A 110 9.12 -21.88 -10.08
C GLU A 110 8.11 -21.04 -10.87
N GLN A 111 6.81 -21.24 -10.65
CA GLN A 111 5.76 -20.44 -11.27
C GLN A 111 5.84 -18.98 -10.81
N LEU A 112 5.99 -18.74 -9.50
CA LEU A 112 6.12 -17.39 -8.98
C LEU A 112 7.42 -16.73 -9.47
N ARG A 113 8.53 -17.47 -9.52
CA ARG A 113 9.82 -17.01 -10.05
C ARG A 113 9.72 -16.64 -11.53
N HIS A 114 8.95 -17.39 -12.31
CA HIS A 114 8.70 -17.06 -13.70
C HIS A 114 7.88 -15.78 -13.84
N ILE A 115 6.85 -15.58 -13.03
CA ILE A 115 6.01 -14.37 -13.04
C ILE A 115 6.85 -13.13 -12.68
N PHE A 116 7.57 -13.20 -11.56
CA PHE A 116 8.42 -12.11 -11.06
C PHE A 116 9.87 -12.16 -11.58
N ARG A 117 10.12 -12.78 -12.73
CA ARG A 117 11.45 -12.78 -13.32
C ARG A 117 11.88 -11.36 -13.67
N SER A 118 13.06 -10.98 -13.19
CA SER A 118 13.63 -9.66 -13.39
C SER A 118 14.27 -9.52 -14.77
N HIS A 119 14.33 -8.30 -15.26
CA HIS A 119 15.15 -7.91 -16.41
C HIS A 119 16.63 -7.72 -16.01
N THR A 120 16.91 -7.57 -14.71
CA THR A 120 18.25 -7.45 -14.14
C THR A 120 18.63 -8.73 -13.37
N ALA A 121 19.83 -8.74 -12.79
CA ALA A 121 20.26 -9.82 -11.89
C ALA A 121 19.54 -9.82 -10.54
N GLU A 122 18.86 -8.72 -10.18
CA GLU A 122 18.19 -8.58 -8.90
C GLU A 122 16.80 -9.22 -8.93
N SER A 123 16.52 -10.15 -8.01
CA SER A 123 15.18 -10.72 -7.83
C SER A 123 14.25 -9.75 -7.10
N ILE A 124 12.94 -9.94 -7.25
CA ILE A 124 11.97 -9.20 -6.43
C ILE A 124 12.27 -9.39 -4.93
N PRO A 125 12.37 -8.33 -4.14
CA PRO A 125 12.61 -8.45 -2.70
C PRO A 125 11.49 -9.20 -1.99
N LEU A 126 11.80 -9.82 -0.85
CA LEU A 126 10.84 -10.54 0.00
C LEU A 126 10.00 -11.55 -0.81
N PHE A 127 10.69 -12.39 -1.59
CA PHE A 127 10.06 -13.32 -2.52
C PHE A 127 9.22 -14.38 -1.80
N ASP A 128 9.75 -14.96 -0.71
CA ASP A 128 9.06 -16.00 0.05
C ASP A 128 7.82 -15.46 0.74
N GLU A 129 7.89 -14.24 1.28
CA GLU A 129 6.75 -13.54 1.86
C GLU A 129 5.66 -13.29 0.82
N ARG A 130 6.02 -12.95 -0.43
CA ARG A 130 5.05 -12.79 -1.52
C ARG A 130 4.35 -14.11 -1.86
N LEU A 131 5.10 -15.21 -1.94
CA LEU A 131 4.53 -16.53 -2.18
C LEU A 131 3.56 -16.94 -1.07
N ASN A 132 4.00 -16.82 0.18
CA ASN A 132 3.18 -17.18 1.34
C ASN A 132 1.92 -16.31 1.42
N THR A 133 2.07 -15.01 1.20
CA THR A 133 0.94 -14.07 1.21
C THR A 133 -0.10 -14.42 0.15
N LEU A 134 0.32 -14.74 -1.08
CA LEU A 134 -0.59 -15.21 -2.13
C LEU A 134 -1.31 -16.49 -1.70
N LYS A 135 -0.57 -17.48 -1.20
CA LYS A 135 -1.15 -18.77 -0.79
C LYS A 135 -2.20 -18.62 0.30
N ASP A 136 -1.89 -17.84 1.33
CA ASP A 136 -2.78 -17.60 2.47
C ASP A 136 -4.03 -16.83 2.05
N ALA A 137 -3.88 -15.80 1.22
CA ALA A 137 -5.01 -15.06 0.66
C ALA A 137 -5.89 -15.97 -0.22
N GLY A 138 -5.28 -16.85 -1.01
CA GLY A 138 -5.99 -17.76 -1.90
C GLY A 138 -6.80 -18.78 -1.13
N LYS A 139 -6.20 -19.38 -0.10
CA LYS A 139 -6.90 -20.25 0.85
C LYS A 139 -8.09 -19.54 1.49
N THR A 140 -7.87 -18.33 2.02
CA THR A 140 -8.91 -17.53 2.69
C THR A 140 -10.10 -17.26 1.75
N LEU A 141 -9.82 -16.85 0.51
CA LEU A 141 -10.88 -16.58 -0.47
C LEU A 141 -11.66 -17.84 -0.85
N LEU A 142 -10.98 -18.98 -1.01
CA LEU A 142 -11.62 -20.25 -1.32
C LEU A 142 -12.51 -20.76 -0.18
N GLU A 143 -12.08 -20.58 1.07
CA GLU A 143 -12.80 -21.05 2.26
C GLU A 143 -13.97 -20.13 2.66
N HIS A 144 -13.81 -18.82 2.53
CA HIS A 144 -14.74 -17.84 3.11
C HIS A 144 -15.50 -16.98 2.10
N PHE A 145 -15.02 -16.87 0.86
CA PHE A 145 -15.53 -15.91 -0.12
C PHE A 145 -15.78 -16.53 -1.50
N ASN A 146 -16.06 -17.84 -1.56
CA ASN A 146 -16.33 -18.59 -2.80
C ASN A 146 -15.28 -18.36 -3.91
N GLY A 147 -14.02 -18.14 -3.54
CA GLY A 147 -12.90 -17.97 -4.45
C GLY A 147 -12.89 -16.64 -5.22
N SER A 148 -13.43 -15.55 -4.66
CA SER A 148 -13.38 -14.22 -5.29
C SER A 148 -13.37 -13.10 -4.25
N PHE A 149 -12.45 -12.15 -4.38
CA PHE A 149 -12.40 -10.99 -3.49
C PHE A 149 -13.61 -10.06 -3.66
N LYS A 150 -14.23 -10.05 -4.85
CA LYS A 150 -15.52 -9.38 -5.06
C LYS A 150 -16.57 -9.75 -4.01
N ASN A 151 -16.63 -11.02 -3.58
CA ASN A 151 -17.58 -11.45 -2.55
C ASN A 151 -17.24 -10.88 -1.16
N ALA A 152 -15.94 -10.74 -0.85
CA ALA A 152 -15.50 -10.04 0.36
C ALA A 152 -15.89 -8.55 0.30
N LEU A 153 -15.66 -7.89 -0.83
CA LEU A 153 -16.05 -6.50 -1.06
C LEU A 153 -17.56 -6.30 -0.87
N PHE A 154 -18.40 -7.18 -1.44
CA PHE A 154 -19.85 -7.11 -1.26
C PHE A 154 -20.32 -7.27 0.19
N SER A 155 -19.62 -8.10 0.98
CA SER A 155 -19.97 -8.30 2.40
C SER A 155 -19.71 -7.08 3.29
N CYS A 156 -19.10 -6.03 2.75
CA CYS A 156 -18.81 -4.79 3.47
C CYS A 156 -19.92 -3.74 3.38
N ASP A 157 -21.03 -4.02 2.69
CA ASP A 157 -22.19 -3.12 2.53
C ASP A 157 -21.82 -1.69 2.09
N ASN A 158 -20.84 -1.55 1.19
CA ASN A 158 -20.31 -0.25 0.75
C ASN A 158 -19.75 0.62 1.90
N SER A 159 -19.20 0.00 2.96
CA SER A 159 -18.46 0.70 4.02
C SER A 159 -16.96 0.43 3.91
N ALA A 160 -16.18 1.51 3.77
CA ALA A 160 -14.73 1.51 3.82
C ALA A 160 -14.23 0.99 5.18
N ALA A 161 -14.85 1.42 6.28
CA ALA A 161 -14.49 0.97 7.62
C ALA A 161 -14.74 -0.54 7.81
N LYS A 162 -15.87 -1.06 7.32
CA LYS A 162 -16.13 -2.51 7.33
C LYS A 162 -15.13 -3.27 6.46
N LEU A 163 -14.75 -2.76 5.30
CA LEU A 163 -13.75 -3.38 4.44
C LEU A 163 -12.36 -3.41 5.09
N LEU A 164 -11.91 -2.32 5.72
CA LEU A 164 -10.67 -2.30 6.50
C LEU A 164 -10.69 -3.36 7.61
N LYS A 165 -11.80 -3.47 8.34
CA LYS A 165 -11.97 -4.47 9.39
C LYS A 165 -11.94 -5.89 8.83
N LEU A 166 -12.68 -6.15 7.75
CA LEU A 166 -12.72 -7.46 7.10
C LEU A 166 -11.32 -7.89 6.64
N LEU A 167 -10.56 -6.97 6.03
CA LEU A 167 -9.18 -7.21 5.63
C LEU A 167 -8.31 -7.64 6.81
N CYS A 168 -8.42 -6.95 7.95
CA CYS A 168 -7.66 -7.31 9.15
C CYS A 168 -8.10 -8.66 9.76
N ASP A 169 -9.41 -8.95 9.74
CA ASP A 169 -9.95 -10.17 10.34
C ASP A 169 -9.54 -11.41 9.53
N TYR A 170 -9.71 -11.37 8.21
CA TYR A 170 -9.56 -12.53 7.33
C TYR A 170 -8.18 -12.65 6.67
N PHE A 171 -7.46 -11.55 6.48
CA PHE A 171 -6.20 -11.54 5.75
C PHE A 171 -5.08 -10.98 6.65
N PRO A 172 -4.39 -11.82 7.45
CA PRO A 172 -3.40 -11.37 8.42
C PRO A 172 -2.28 -10.50 7.84
N SER A 173 -1.95 -10.65 6.56
CA SER A 173 -0.98 -9.79 5.86
C SER A 173 -1.42 -8.31 5.80
N PHE A 174 -2.71 -7.98 5.91
CA PHE A 174 -3.15 -6.58 5.97
C PHE A 174 -3.03 -5.96 7.37
N ARG A 175 -2.76 -6.75 8.41
CA ARG A 175 -2.53 -6.26 9.77
C ARG A 175 -1.21 -5.48 9.80
N ASP A 176 -1.29 -4.26 10.27
CA ASP A 176 -0.19 -3.32 10.30
C ASP A 176 -0.36 -2.46 11.56
N TYR A 177 0.11 -3.06 12.64
CA TYR A 177 0.00 -2.56 14.01
C TYR A 177 1.39 -2.37 14.60
N ALA A 178 1.50 -1.42 15.53
CA ALA A 178 2.68 -1.25 16.35
C ALA A 178 2.27 -0.96 17.81
N LEU A 179 3.23 -1.11 18.72
CA LEU A 179 3.09 -0.69 20.10
C LEU A 179 3.91 0.60 20.28
N TYR A 180 3.25 1.71 20.57
CA TYR A 180 3.91 3.00 20.76
C TYR A 180 3.56 3.57 22.14
N LYS A 181 4.58 3.76 22.98
CA LYS A 181 4.44 4.27 24.36
C LYS A 181 3.29 3.56 25.12
N GLY A 182 3.27 2.23 25.04
CA GLY A 182 2.28 1.36 25.72
C GLY A 182 0.90 1.29 25.06
N LYS A 183 0.67 1.99 23.94
CA LYS A 183 -0.62 2.01 23.24
C LYS A 183 -0.55 1.27 21.90
N GLN A 184 -1.56 0.45 21.62
CA GLN A 184 -1.68 -0.23 20.34
C GLN A 184 -2.18 0.74 19.25
N VAL A 185 -1.33 0.95 18.24
CA VAL A 185 -1.56 1.86 17.13
C VAL A 185 -1.64 1.08 15.81
N SER A 186 -2.23 1.67 14.79
CA SER A 186 -2.36 1.07 13.46
C SER A 186 -2.04 2.06 12.34
N PHE A 187 -1.55 1.54 11.23
CA PHE A 187 -1.37 2.30 9.99
C PHE A 187 -2.16 1.70 8.83
N LEU A 188 -2.36 0.37 8.86
CA LEU A 188 -3.16 -0.38 7.89
C LEU A 188 -2.81 -0.03 6.43
N LYS A 189 -1.53 0.23 6.14
CA LYS A 189 -1.06 0.87 4.89
C LYS A 189 -1.63 0.21 3.64
N ARG A 190 -1.46 -1.10 3.51
CA ARG A 190 -1.95 -1.86 2.34
C ARG A 190 -3.47 -1.92 2.28
N ALA A 191 -4.14 -1.96 3.43
CA ALA A 191 -5.60 -2.00 3.47
C ALA A 191 -6.20 -0.65 3.05
N GLN A 192 -5.60 0.46 3.49
CA GLN A 192 -5.99 1.80 3.05
C GLN A 192 -5.75 2.00 1.55
N ILE A 193 -4.61 1.53 1.02
CA ILE A 193 -4.33 1.55 -0.43
C ILE A 193 -5.41 0.77 -1.19
N LEU A 194 -5.76 -0.44 -0.75
CA LEU A 194 -6.78 -1.24 -1.42
C LEU A 194 -8.12 -0.50 -1.51
N VAL A 195 -8.60 0.07 -0.40
CA VAL A 195 -9.86 0.84 -0.40
C VAL A 195 -9.77 2.06 -1.32
N GLY A 196 -8.65 2.78 -1.26
CA GLY A 196 -8.38 3.94 -2.13
C GLY A 196 -8.37 3.56 -3.61
N ASP A 197 -7.66 2.50 -3.99
CA ASP A 197 -7.56 2.03 -5.37
C ASP A 197 -8.91 1.52 -5.89
N MET A 198 -9.75 0.91 -5.04
CA MET A 198 -11.13 0.57 -5.40
C MET A 198 -11.96 1.82 -5.66
N TRP A 199 -11.96 2.78 -4.73
CA TRP A 199 -12.69 4.03 -4.92
C TRP A 199 -12.26 4.74 -6.20
N LEU A 200 -10.97 4.69 -6.51
CA LEU A 200 -10.41 5.27 -7.72
C LEU A 200 -10.79 4.63 -9.01
N CYS A 201 -10.56 3.32 -9.09
CA CYS A 201 -10.76 2.56 -10.31
C CYS A 201 -12.20 2.74 -10.79
N PHE A 202 -13.14 2.79 -9.84
CA PHE A 202 -14.57 2.94 -10.12
C PHE A 202 -15.12 4.37 -9.93
N GLU A 203 -14.26 5.38 -9.75
CA GLU A 203 -14.64 6.79 -9.62
C GLU A 203 -15.72 7.04 -8.54
N GLY A 204 -15.64 6.32 -7.42
CA GLY A 204 -16.59 6.38 -6.31
C GLY A 204 -17.98 5.84 -6.63
N LYS A 205 -18.13 5.05 -7.70
CA LYS A 205 -19.41 4.48 -8.15
C LYS A 205 -19.35 2.95 -8.12
N GLY A 206 -20.51 2.29 -8.22
CA GLY A 206 -20.58 0.84 -8.35
C GLY A 206 -19.77 0.11 -7.26
N PHE A 207 -18.81 -0.71 -7.67
CA PHE A 207 -17.93 -1.46 -6.77
C PHE A 207 -16.98 -0.60 -5.92
N GLY A 208 -16.68 0.64 -6.33
CA GLY A 208 -15.87 1.57 -5.54
C GLY A 208 -16.68 2.61 -4.77
N PHE A 209 -18.01 2.47 -4.71
CA PHE A 209 -18.82 3.34 -3.87
C PHE A 209 -18.64 2.93 -2.40
N PHE A 210 -18.19 3.88 -1.57
CA PHE A 210 -18.16 3.74 -0.12
C PHE A 210 -18.84 4.97 0.50
N TYR A 211 -19.85 4.76 1.35
CA TYR A 211 -20.61 5.87 1.94
C TYR A 211 -19.85 6.62 3.04
N ASP A 212 -18.79 6.00 3.56
CA ASP A 212 -17.92 6.47 4.63
C ASP A 212 -16.44 6.49 4.18
N ILE A 213 -16.20 6.83 2.90
CA ILE A 213 -14.84 6.85 2.32
C ILE A 213 -13.89 7.77 3.10
N GLU A 214 -14.41 8.82 3.75
CA GLU A 214 -13.65 9.73 4.61
C GLU A 214 -13.06 9.07 5.86
N GLN A 215 -13.42 7.82 6.17
CA GLN A 215 -12.83 7.04 7.27
C GLN A 215 -11.42 6.52 6.95
N ILE A 216 -11.02 6.46 5.67
CA ILE A 216 -9.63 6.18 5.31
C ILE A 216 -8.81 7.47 5.31
N THR A 217 -7.50 7.35 5.43
CA THR A 217 -6.56 8.47 5.40
C THR A 217 -5.40 8.17 4.46
N ALA A 218 -4.40 9.05 4.43
CA ALA A 218 -3.17 8.82 3.69
C ALA A 218 -2.50 7.51 4.13
N PHE A 219 -1.76 6.91 3.20
CA PHE A 219 -1.01 5.71 3.48
C PHE A 219 0.43 6.06 3.91
N ALA A 220 0.88 5.43 4.99
CA ALA A 220 2.23 5.63 5.52
C ALA A 220 3.26 4.73 4.81
N ASP A 221 3.51 4.99 3.52
CA ASP A 221 4.57 4.34 2.73
C ASP A 221 5.92 5.03 2.96
N TYR A 222 7.03 4.31 2.78
CA TYR A 222 8.39 4.82 3.02
C TYR A 222 8.85 5.92 2.04
N ARG A 223 8.19 6.08 0.88
CA ARG A 223 8.53 7.15 -0.08
C ARG A 223 7.94 8.50 0.29
N VAL A 224 6.74 8.52 0.85
CA VAL A 224 6.03 9.76 1.21
C VAL A 224 6.80 10.61 2.23
N PRO A 225 7.33 10.09 3.35
CA PRO A 225 8.07 10.89 4.31
C PRO A 225 9.38 11.42 3.73
N GLN A 226 10.00 10.76 2.75
CA GLN A 226 11.17 11.31 2.05
C GLN A 226 10.81 12.60 1.29
N VAL A 227 9.66 12.59 0.60
CA VAL A 227 9.16 13.76 -0.14
C VAL A 227 8.78 14.86 0.85
N LEU A 228 8.02 14.54 1.89
CA LEU A 228 7.61 15.51 2.91
C LEU A 228 8.81 16.15 3.61
N ASN A 229 9.84 15.37 3.92
CA ASN A 229 11.07 15.88 4.53
C ASN A 229 11.87 16.76 3.56
N TYR A 230 11.99 16.36 2.29
CA TYR A 230 12.66 17.16 1.26
C TYR A 230 12.01 18.54 1.10
N PHE A 231 10.68 18.62 1.16
CA PHE A 231 9.94 19.87 1.10
C PHE A 231 9.83 20.58 2.46
N GLY A 232 10.43 20.04 3.51
CA GLY A 232 10.41 20.65 4.84
C GLY A 232 9.05 20.64 5.54
N VAL A 233 8.11 19.79 5.11
CA VAL A 233 6.80 19.59 5.76
C VAL A 233 6.97 18.82 7.08
N ILE A 234 7.91 17.86 7.10
CA ILE A 234 8.32 17.16 8.32
C ILE A 234 9.83 17.33 8.53
N GLU A 235 10.25 17.55 9.76
CA GLU A 235 11.66 17.69 10.12
C GLU A 235 12.07 16.57 11.08
N TYR A 236 13.22 15.95 10.82
CA TYR A 236 13.78 14.91 11.67
C TYR A 236 14.77 15.51 12.67
N SER A 237 14.83 14.92 13.85
CA SER A 237 15.90 15.19 14.81
C SER A 237 17.28 14.93 14.19
N LYS A 238 18.31 15.54 14.78
CA LYS A 238 19.70 15.38 14.31
C LYS A 238 20.17 13.92 14.34
N ASP A 239 19.77 13.18 15.38
CA ASP A 239 20.10 11.75 15.51
C ASP A 239 19.47 10.95 14.37
N LEU A 240 18.14 11.09 14.17
CA LEU A 240 17.43 10.40 13.10
C LEU A 240 17.97 10.75 11.71
N THR A 241 18.26 12.03 11.46
CA THR A 241 18.89 12.48 10.21
C THR A 241 20.25 11.80 9.99
N THR A 242 21.07 11.71 11.03
CA THR A 242 22.40 11.07 10.94
C THR A 242 22.28 9.60 10.60
N ARG A 243 21.37 8.86 11.26
CA ARG A 243 21.13 7.44 10.98
C ARG A 243 20.69 7.21 9.54
N ILE A 244 19.74 8.02 9.05
CA ILE A 244 19.24 7.93 7.66
C ILE A 244 20.39 8.19 6.67
N LEU A 245 21.20 9.23 6.89
CA LEU A 245 22.31 9.57 6.01
C LEU A 245 23.42 8.51 6.00
N ASN A 246 23.60 7.79 7.12
CA ASN A 246 24.54 6.68 7.23
C ASN A 246 24.00 5.38 6.59
N GLY A 247 22.75 5.35 6.12
CA GLY A 247 22.11 4.14 5.61
C GLY A 247 21.82 3.11 6.69
N GLU A 248 21.68 3.54 7.95
CA GLU A 248 21.35 2.65 9.06
C GLU A 248 19.89 2.20 8.94
N GLU A 249 19.66 0.89 9.11
CA GLU A 249 18.32 0.32 9.06
C GLU A 249 17.49 0.78 10.27
N ILE A 250 16.33 1.39 9.99
CA ILE A 250 15.33 1.71 11.00
C ILE A 250 14.38 0.51 11.10
N ALA A 251 14.49 -0.24 12.19
CA ALA A 251 13.73 -1.46 12.39
C ALA A 251 12.22 -1.21 12.39
N ASN A 252 11.46 -2.11 11.75
CA ASN A 252 10.01 -2.07 11.75
C ASN A 252 9.45 -2.14 13.19
N GLY A 253 8.49 -1.27 13.51
CA GLY A 253 7.90 -1.17 14.84
C GLY A 253 8.77 -0.47 15.87
N SER A 254 9.96 0.01 15.50
CA SER A 254 10.74 0.91 16.36
C SER A 254 10.05 2.26 16.51
N GLU A 255 10.34 2.97 17.60
CA GLU A 255 9.83 4.32 17.85
C GLU A 255 10.11 5.27 16.67
N LEU A 256 11.32 5.22 16.10
CA LEU A 256 11.69 6.01 14.93
C LEU A 256 10.83 5.68 13.69
N GLU A 257 10.64 4.39 13.37
CA GLU A 257 9.81 4.00 12.22
C GLU A 257 8.35 4.40 12.39
N VAL A 258 7.81 4.20 13.59
CA VAL A 258 6.43 4.54 13.93
C VAL A 258 6.19 6.04 13.87
N GLU A 259 7.12 6.86 14.37
CA GLU A 259 7.04 8.31 14.27
C GLU A 259 7.09 8.78 12.81
N ILE A 260 7.98 8.24 11.97
CA ILE A 260 8.07 8.59 10.54
C ILE A 260 6.73 8.34 9.84
N ARG A 261 6.11 7.21 10.14
CA ARG A 261 4.83 6.79 9.55
C ARG A 261 3.67 7.63 10.06
N ALA A 262 3.68 7.99 11.34
CA ALA A 262 2.69 8.88 11.93
C ALA A 262 2.77 10.29 11.34
N ALA A 263 3.98 10.84 11.21
CA ALA A 263 4.21 12.16 10.64
C ALA A 263 3.71 12.25 9.20
N THR A 264 3.84 11.17 8.43
CA THR A 264 3.29 11.08 7.07
C THR A 264 1.79 11.30 7.02
N ILE A 265 1.04 10.59 7.87
CA ILE A 265 -0.42 10.68 7.91
C ILE A 265 -0.87 12.04 8.45
N SER A 266 -0.22 12.52 9.51
CA SER A 266 -0.55 13.80 10.16
C SER A 266 -0.31 14.97 9.21
N ALA A 267 0.84 14.99 8.52
CA ALA A 267 1.19 16.08 7.63
C ALA A 267 0.18 16.22 6.48
N VAL A 268 -0.28 15.10 5.95
CA VAL A 268 -1.33 15.06 4.93
C VAL A 268 -2.70 15.45 5.50
N HIS A 269 -3.01 15.05 6.72
CA HIS A 269 -4.27 15.43 7.34
C HIS A 269 -4.38 16.95 7.56
N VAL A 270 -3.31 17.59 8.05
CA VAL A 270 -3.30 19.00 8.46
C VAL A 270 -3.19 19.96 7.27
N SER A 271 -2.53 19.56 6.17
CA SER A 271 -2.22 20.47 5.06
C SER A 271 -3.38 20.69 4.05
N ASP A 272 -4.65 20.47 4.44
CA ASP A 272 -5.80 20.32 3.51
C ASP A 272 -5.57 19.29 2.38
N PHE A 273 -4.52 18.46 2.55
CA PHE A 273 -4.06 17.52 1.56
C PHE A 273 -5.04 16.35 1.44
N PHE A 274 -5.97 16.15 2.37
CA PHE A 274 -7.03 15.14 2.22
C PHE A 274 -7.85 15.32 0.93
N ASN A 275 -8.18 16.55 0.56
CA ASN A 275 -8.85 16.86 -0.71
C ASN A 275 -7.92 16.64 -1.91
N LEU A 276 -6.61 16.85 -1.75
CA LEU A 276 -5.57 16.64 -2.77
C LEU A 276 -5.15 15.18 -2.90
N CYS A 277 -5.14 14.40 -1.84
CA CYS A 277 -4.93 12.96 -1.87
C CYS A 277 -6.10 12.37 -2.63
N LEU A 278 -7.36 12.67 -2.25
CA LEU A 278 -8.56 12.25 -2.99
C LEU A 278 -8.64 12.84 -4.41
N HIS A 279 -8.15 14.05 -4.70
CA HIS A 279 -8.12 14.65 -6.05
C HIS A 279 -6.95 14.21 -6.96
N CYS A 280 -5.74 13.99 -6.43
CA CYS A 280 -4.61 13.36 -7.14
C CYS A 280 -4.90 11.88 -7.42
N ILE A 281 -5.74 11.31 -6.57
CA ILE A 281 -6.39 10.02 -6.78
C ILE A 281 -7.45 10.28 -7.91
N SER A 282 -8.39 11.23 -7.81
CA SER A 282 -9.59 11.29 -8.67
C SER A 282 -9.52 12.08 -9.99
N ARG A 283 -8.44 12.78 -10.37
CA ARG A 283 -8.46 13.69 -11.53
C ARG A 283 -8.16 13.00 -12.86
N ARG A 284 -9.12 12.24 -13.38
CA ARG A 284 -9.34 12.14 -14.84
C ARG A 284 -10.00 13.44 -15.33
N LEU A 285 -9.20 14.49 -15.56
CA LEU A 285 -9.48 15.57 -16.52
C LEU A 285 -8.16 16.08 -17.09
#